data_AF-A0A812VZJ9-F1
#
_entry.id   AF-A0A812VZJ9-F1
#
_cell.length_a   1.000
_cell.length_b   1.000
_cell.length_c   1.000
_cell.angle_alpha   90.00
_cell.angle_beta   90.00
_cell.angle_gamma   90.00
#
_symmetry.space_group_name_H-M   'P 1'
#
loop_
_entity.id
_entity.type
_entity.pdbx_description
1 polymer ?
#
loop_
_entity_poly.entity_id
_entity_poly.type
_entity_poly.pdbx_seq_one_letter_code
_entity_poly.pdbx_strand_id
1 'polypeptide(L)'
;MIPCGGRHVSFQVFNVLVLSGMVGTIQMNLETLQRLAELSGFGLASARIAFPGHISQSATDCVVSFPGKYSDLWDKAVSSVTHEDTFSLACVFLTDTASGLGRHANCPETPGKCWCRQIYGPVPAATYLSVVQISADGSQHHDQTLAFKRADAEAMGQRLLIKQHQGDIEWEQELAEALQDAEVRCVENQHRAPWGCQWFEDWKQNVDRAAQLHQTLHVFCFEDSKGSGKMPWELLANERARHEARKNSGLGASQTAEVAYLDKVGLSYVEHDIMEFEAFLSSRTT
;
A
#
# COMPACT_ATOMS: atom_id res chain seq x y z
N MET A 1 16.47 -28.04 68.89
CA MET A 1 15.89 -27.08 67.91
C MET A 1 16.61 -27.29 66.60
N ILE A 2 15.93 -27.88 65.62
CA ILE A 2 16.47 -28.28 64.31
C ILE A 2 16.17 -27.14 63.33
N PRO A 3 17.12 -26.72 62.47
CA PRO A 3 16.78 -25.99 61.25
C PRO A 3 16.81 -26.95 60.04
N CYS A 4 15.69 -27.05 59.35
CA CYS A 4 15.62 -27.55 57.97
C CYS A 4 15.66 -26.35 57.03
N GLY A 5 16.67 -26.29 56.15
CA GLY A 5 16.75 -25.34 55.05
C GLY A 5 16.38 -26.02 53.73
N GLY A 6 15.39 -25.48 53.01
CA GLY A 6 15.04 -25.94 51.68
C GLY A 6 13.97 -25.08 50.99
N ARG A 7 14.35 -24.54 49.82
CA ARG A 7 13.56 -24.12 48.64
C ARG A 7 12.92 -22.70 48.57
N HIS A 8 13.53 -21.89 47.69
CA HIS A 8 13.03 -21.37 46.41
C HIS A 8 11.83 -20.38 46.30
N VAL A 9 12.06 -19.40 45.40
CA VAL A 9 11.13 -18.50 44.66
C VAL A 9 10.66 -17.22 45.38
N SER A 10 11.09 -16.05 44.87
CA SER A 10 10.26 -15.20 43.97
C SER A 10 10.90 -13.80 43.83
N PHE A 11 11.46 -13.50 42.66
CA PHE A 11 11.81 -12.12 42.30
C PHE A 11 10.52 -11.36 42.01
N GLN A 12 10.20 -10.40 42.86
CA GLN A 12 9.10 -9.46 42.67
C GLN A 12 9.54 -8.37 41.68
N VAL A 13 9.02 -8.41 40.45
CA VAL A 13 9.00 -7.25 39.55
C VAL A 13 7.77 -6.44 39.90
N PHE A 14 7.98 -5.24 40.46
CA PHE A 14 6.91 -4.31 40.77
C PHE A 14 6.50 -3.52 39.52
N ASN A 15 5.22 -3.65 39.18
CA ASN A 15 4.46 -2.79 38.29
C ASN A 15 4.60 -1.30 38.65
N VAL A 16 4.75 -0.45 37.64
CA VAL A 16 4.24 0.93 37.68
C VAL A 16 3.09 1.01 36.69
N LEU A 17 1.89 1.19 37.24
CA LEU A 17 0.61 1.35 36.54
C LEU A 17 0.38 2.82 36.15
N VAL A 18 0.04 3.02 34.87
CA VAL A 18 -1.15 3.72 34.35
C VAL A 18 -1.32 5.23 34.60
N LEU A 19 -1.34 5.97 33.49
CA LEU A 19 -2.33 7.02 33.26
C LEU A 19 -3.16 6.68 32.01
N SER A 20 -4.47 6.60 32.25
CA SER A 20 -5.59 6.26 31.36
C SER A 20 -5.65 7.08 30.05
N GLY A 21 -6.25 6.58 28.97
CA GLY A 21 -7.10 5.40 28.85
C GLY A 21 -7.59 5.14 27.42
N MET A 22 -8.35 4.04 27.31
CA MET A 22 -9.01 3.53 26.11
C MET A 22 -8.08 3.02 25.00
N VAL A 23 -7.51 1.84 25.18
CA VAL A 23 -7.19 0.95 24.05
C VAL A 23 -7.62 -0.45 24.47
N GLY A 24 -8.71 -0.93 23.86
CA GLY A 24 -9.08 -2.34 23.99
C GLY A 24 -7.90 -3.18 23.52
N THR A 25 -7.55 -4.22 24.28
CA THR A 25 -6.54 -5.21 23.90
C THR A 25 -7.02 -5.93 22.64
N ILE A 26 -6.74 -5.36 21.47
CA ILE A 26 -6.84 -6.09 20.22
C ILE A 26 -5.66 -7.06 20.25
N GLN A 27 -5.96 -8.32 20.55
CA GLN A 27 -5.05 -9.43 20.37
C GLN A 27 -4.81 -9.55 18.87
N MET A 28 -3.85 -8.78 18.34
CA MET A 28 -3.50 -8.83 16.92
C MET A 28 -2.68 -10.08 16.68
N ASN A 29 -3.29 -11.08 16.03
CA ASN A 29 -2.58 -12.26 15.57
C ASN A 29 -1.80 -11.96 14.28
N LEU A 30 -0.86 -12.84 13.93
CA LEU A 30 0.00 -12.68 12.75
C LEU A 30 -0.81 -12.56 11.45
N GLU A 31 -1.92 -13.28 11.32
CA GLU A 31 -2.82 -13.18 10.16
C GLU A 31 -3.46 -11.80 10.03
N THR A 32 -3.81 -11.16 11.15
CA THR A 32 -4.34 -9.79 11.18
C THR A 32 -3.27 -8.79 10.75
N LEU A 33 -2.02 -8.98 11.18
CA LEU A 33 -0.88 -8.16 10.77
C LEU A 33 -0.52 -8.36 9.29
N GLN A 34 -0.55 -9.60 8.79
CA GLN A 34 -0.33 -9.92 7.39
C GLN A 34 -1.43 -9.33 6.50
N ARG A 35 -2.70 -9.41 6.91
CA ARG A 35 -3.81 -8.74 6.21
C ARG A 35 -3.63 -7.23 6.19
N LEU A 36 -3.22 -6.61 7.30
CA LEU A 36 -2.89 -5.18 7.35
C LEU A 36 -1.71 -4.82 6.42
N ALA A 37 -0.76 -5.73 6.22
CA ALA A 37 0.32 -5.59 5.24
C ALA A 37 -0.16 -5.81 3.79
N GLU A 38 -1.11 -6.70 3.53
CA GLU A 38 -1.77 -6.87 2.23
C GLU A 38 -2.63 -5.65 1.86
N LEU A 39 -3.14 -4.90 2.84
CA LEU A 39 -3.79 -3.60 2.60
C LEU A 39 -2.85 -2.55 1.99
N SER A 40 -1.54 -2.80 1.92
CA SER A 40 -0.59 -1.97 1.15
C SER A 40 -0.69 -2.19 -0.36
N GLY A 41 -1.39 -3.22 -0.84
CA GLY A 41 -1.90 -3.29 -2.22
C GLY A 41 -0.85 -3.40 -3.34
N PHE A 42 0.41 -3.71 -3.04
CA PHE A 42 1.44 -3.86 -4.06
C PHE A 42 1.46 -5.29 -4.61
N GLY A 43 0.72 -5.50 -5.71
CA GLY A 43 0.90 -6.66 -6.58
C GLY A 43 2.31 -6.65 -7.18
N LEU A 44 2.99 -7.79 -7.08
CA LEU A 44 4.38 -7.98 -7.47
C LEU A 44 4.49 -8.03 -8.99
N ALA A 45 5.04 -7.00 -9.63
CA ALA A 45 5.71 -7.20 -10.93
C ALA A 45 6.91 -8.13 -10.72
N SER A 46 7.22 -8.99 -11.71
CA SER A 46 8.28 -10.01 -11.61
C SER A 46 9.69 -9.42 -11.38
N ALA A 47 9.86 -8.11 -11.57
CA ALA A 47 11.04 -7.34 -11.19
C ALA A 47 10.60 -6.03 -10.52
N ARG A 48 11.28 -5.60 -9.44
CA ARG A 48 11.06 -4.29 -8.76
C ARG A 48 11.57 -3.13 -9.61
N ILE A 49 10.96 -2.93 -10.77
CA ILE A 49 11.28 -1.83 -11.66
C ILE A 49 10.27 -0.72 -11.40
N ALA A 50 10.78 0.44 -10.97
CA ALA A 50 9.96 1.62 -10.83
C ALA A 50 9.39 2.04 -12.19
N PHE A 51 8.11 2.38 -12.22
CA PHE A 51 7.43 2.88 -13.40
C PHE A 51 6.79 4.24 -13.07
N PRO A 52 7.34 5.37 -13.55
CA PRO A 52 6.82 6.70 -13.22
C PRO A 52 5.58 7.09 -14.05
N GLY A 53 5.08 6.21 -14.91
CA GLY A 53 4.11 6.54 -15.95
C GLY A 53 4.80 6.86 -17.28
N HIS A 54 3.99 6.86 -18.34
CA HIS A 54 4.39 7.13 -19.71
C HIS A 54 3.27 7.89 -20.44
N ILE A 55 3.45 9.19 -20.70
CA ILE A 55 2.46 10.02 -21.41
C ILE A 55 3.02 10.43 -22.76
N SER A 56 2.52 9.78 -23.82
CA SER A 56 2.89 10.08 -25.21
C SER A 56 2.09 11.25 -25.76
N GLN A 57 2.71 12.10 -26.60
CA GLN A 57 2.02 13.20 -27.28
C GLN A 57 1.16 12.74 -28.46
N SER A 58 1.49 11.58 -29.05
CA SER A 58 0.79 11.03 -30.22
C SER A 58 -0.33 10.06 -29.85
N ALA A 59 -0.37 9.61 -28.61
CA ALA A 59 -1.41 8.70 -28.13
C ALA A 59 -2.77 9.41 -28.03
N THR A 60 -3.83 8.68 -28.38
CA THR A 60 -5.24 9.11 -28.24
C THR A 60 -5.89 8.60 -26.97
N ASP A 61 -5.30 7.60 -26.33
CA ASP A 61 -5.85 6.89 -25.17
C ASP A 61 -4.83 6.88 -24.04
N CYS A 62 -5.32 6.94 -22.81
CA CYS A 62 -4.52 6.86 -21.59
C CYS A 62 -5.17 5.94 -20.57
N VAL A 63 -4.47 4.89 -20.14
CA VAL A 63 -4.90 4.10 -18.99
C VAL A 63 -4.48 4.82 -17.73
N VAL A 64 -5.48 5.28 -16.98
CA VAL A 64 -5.31 6.08 -15.76
C VAL A 64 -5.54 5.30 -14.49
N SER A 65 -6.15 4.11 -14.55
CA SER A 65 -6.26 3.23 -13.41
C SER A 65 -6.26 1.78 -13.86
N PHE A 66 -5.43 0.96 -13.21
CA PHE A 66 -5.22 -0.44 -13.59
C PHE A 66 -5.15 -1.34 -12.34
N PRO A 67 -5.77 -2.53 -12.37
CA PRO A 67 -5.79 -3.42 -11.22
C PRO A 67 -4.45 -4.14 -11.05
N GLY A 68 -3.69 -3.76 -10.03
CA GLY A 68 -2.34 -4.30 -9.77
C GLY A 68 -2.26 -5.81 -9.48
N LYS A 69 -3.39 -6.51 -9.30
CA LYS A 69 -3.44 -7.98 -9.16
C LYS A 69 -3.05 -8.70 -10.47
N TYR A 70 -3.22 -8.07 -11.62
CA TYR A 70 -2.99 -8.68 -12.94
C TYR A 70 -1.59 -8.32 -13.46
N SER A 71 -0.55 -8.79 -12.77
CA SER A 71 0.86 -8.49 -13.06
C SER A 71 1.25 -8.81 -14.51
N ASP A 72 0.80 -9.94 -15.04
CA ASP A 72 1.17 -10.36 -16.41
C ASP A 72 0.57 -9.41 -17.47
N LEU A 73 -0.65 -8.90 -17.24
CA LEU A 73 -1.28 -7.92 -18.11
C LEU A 73 -0.62 -6.55 -17.97
N TRP A 74 -0.23 -6.18 -16.75
CA TRP A 74 0.52 -4.96 -16.49
C TRP A 74 1.88 -4.96 -17.21
N ASP A 75 2.63 -6.06 -17.13
CA ASP A 75 3.94 -6.19 -17.79
C ASP A 75 3.80 -6.07 -19.32
N LYS A 76 2.74 -6.66 -19.91
CA LYS A 76 2.40 -6.45 -21.33
C LYS A 76 2.14 -4.98 -21.64
N ALA A 77 1.35 -4.29 -20.80
CA ALA A 77 1.03 -2.87 -20.97
C ALA A 77 2.29 -2.00 -20.98
N VAL A 78 3.17 -2.19 -19.99
CA VAL A 78 4.44 -1.46 -19.87
C VAL A 78 5.33 -1.72 -21.08
N SER A 79 5.42 -2.98 -21.53
CA SER A 79 6.19 -3.33 -22.73
C SER A 79 5.65 -2.64 -23.98
N SER A 80 4.32 -2.64 -24.21
CA SER A 80 3.71 -1.97 -25.36
C SER A 80 3.99 -0.47 -25.41
N VAL A 81 3.93 0.23 -24.28
CA VAL A 81 4.15 1.68 -24.27
C VAL A 81 5.63 2.08 -24.29
N THR A 82 6.53 1.23 -23.80
CA THR A 82 7.98 1.53 -23.79
C THR A 82 8.65 1.29 -25.14
N HIS A 83 8.06 0.45 -26.00
CA HIS A 83 8.63 0.12 -27.31
C HIS A 83 7.90 0.79 -28.47
N GLU A 84 6.59 1.01 -28.36
CA GLU A 84 5.77 1.34 -29.53
C GLU A 84 4.93 2.63 -29.37
N ASP A 85 4.94 3.29 -28.20
CA ASP A 85 4.15 4.50 -27.91
C ASP A 85 2.65 4.38 -28.27
N THR A 86 2.11 3.16 -28.25
CA THR A 86 0.77 2.82 -28.75
C THR A 86 -0.37 3.49 -27.96
N PHE A 87 -0.14 3.75 -26.68
CA PHE A 87 -1.04 4.51 -25.80
C PHE A 87 -0.26 5.08 -24.60
N SER A 88 -0.92 5.89 -23.78
CA SER A 88 -0.35 6.42 -22.54
C SER A 88 -0.70 5.54 -21.33
N LEU A 89 0.20 5.48 -20.35
CA LEU A 89 -0.02 4.89 -19.02
C LEU A 89 0.23 5.96 -17.96
N ALA A 90 -0.82 6.45 -17.29
CA ALA A 90 -0.64 7.38 -16.16
C ALA A 90 -0.35 6.66 -14.83
N CYS A 91 -0.69 5.37 -14.73
CA CYS A 91 -0.44 4.54 -13.55
C CYS A 91 1.04 4.54 -13.18
N VAL A 92 1.32 4.60 -11.87
CA VAL A 92 2.69 4.66 -11.34
C VAL A 92 2.97 3.48 -10.41
N PHE A 93 4.23 3.06 -10.37
CA PHE A 93 4.71 2.03 -9.49
C PHE A 93 6.04 2.49 -8.88
N LEU A 94 6.03 2.88 -7.60
CA LEU A 94 7.22 3.34 -6.89
C LEU A 94 7.76 2.18 -6.05
N THR A 95 8.97 1.74 -6.38
CA THR A 95 9.54 0.51 -5.81
C THR A 95 10.67 0.75 -4.85
N ASP A 96 11.11 1.98 -4.64
CA ASP A 96 12.25 2.31 -3.79
C ASP A 96 12.26 3.79 -3.39
N THR A 97 13.16 4.17 -2.49
CA THR A 97 13.31 5.56 -2.02
C THR A 97 13.58 6.54 -3.15
N ALA A 98 14.33 6.13 -4.18
CA ALA A 98 14.71 6.99 -5.30
C ALA A 98 13.51 7.36 -6.19
N SER A 99 12.68 6.36 -6.51
CA SER A 99 11.42 6.52 -7.22
C SER A 99 10.37 7.24 -6.36
N GLY A 100 10.40 7.07 -5.04
CA GLY A 100 9.66 7.90 -4.10
C GLY A 100 8.79 7.15 -3.10
N LEU A 101 9.07 5.86 -2.90
CA LEU A 101 8.51 5.07 -1.81
C LEU A 101 8.80 5.76 -0.47
N GLY A 102 7.78 5.86 0.38
CA GLY A 102 7.87 6.56 1.66
C GLY A 102 7.83 8.10 1.58
N ARG A 103 7.87 8.70 0.38
CA ARG A 103 7.82 10.16 0.24
C ARG A 103 6.39 10.69 0.29
N HIS A 104 6.26 11.91 0.83
CA HIS A 104 4.99 12.60 0.98
C HIS A 104 4.95 13.86 0.12
N ALA A 105 4.02 13.93 -0.82
CA ALA A 105 3.78 15.10 -1.65
C ALA A 105 2.80 16.08 -1.01
N ASN A 106 3.06 17.38 -1.15
CA ASN A 106 2.20 18.45 -0.65
C ASN A 106 0.82 18.39 -1.33
N CYS A 107 -0.24 18.58 -0.53
CA CYS A 107 -1.60 18.71 -1.03
C CYS A 107 -1.92 20.20 -1.21
N PRO A 108 -2.14 20.70 -2.44
CA PRO A 108 -2.45 22.12 -2.67
C PRO A 108 -3.72 22.59 -1.96
N GLU A 109 -4.67 21.68 -1.73
CA GLU A 109 -5.96 21.98 -1.08
C GLU A 109 -5.83 22.15 0.43
N THR A 110 -4.77 21.62 1.03
CA THR A 110 -4.50 21.71 2.46
C THR A 110 -3.04 22.11 2.70
N PRO A 111 -2.70 23.41 2.61
CA PRO A 111 -1.33 23.89 2.75
C PRO A 111 -0.65 23.37 4.03
N GLY A 112 0.59 22.90 3.88
CA GLY A 112 1.37 22.31 4.98
C GLY A 112 0.98 20.87 5.34
N LYS A 113 0.05 20.25 4.60
CA LYS A 113 -0.29 18.82 4.71
C LYS A 113 -0.05 18.12 3.38
N CYS A 114 0.20 16.81 3.45
CA CYS A 114 0.33 15.95 2.27
C CYS A 114 -0.98 15.22 1.94
N TRP A 115 -1.06 14.62 0.75
CA TRP A 115 -2.22 13.87 0.28
C TRP A 115 -2.68 12.72 1.19
N CYS A 116 -1.79 12.15 2.03
CA CYS A 116 -2.15 11.08 2.97
C CYS A 116 -3.39 11.40 3.81
N ARG A 117 -3.53 12.66 4.26
CA ARG A 117 -4.66 13.08 5.10
C ARG A 117 -6.00 12.87 4.41
N GLN A 118 -6.06 13.11 3.10
CA GLN A 118 -7.26 12.99 2.30
C GLN A 118 -7.50 11.54 1.85
N ILE A 119 -6.45 10.88 1.36
CA ILE A 119 -6.57 9.55 0.73
C ILE A 119 -6.71 8.44 1.80
N TYR A 120 -5.90 8.52 2.85
CA TYR A 120 -5.78 7.48 3.87
C TYR A 120 -6.33 7.90 5.23
N GLY A 121 -6.51 9.19 5.49
CA GLY A 121 -6.77 9.65 6.85
C GLY A 121 -5.62 9.27 7.80
N PRO A 122 -5.86 9.26 9.12
CA PRO A 122 -4.89 8.71 10.07
C PRO A 122 -4.79 7.18 9.91
N VAL A 123 -3.57 6.65 9.94
CA VAL A 123 -3.33 5.20 9.93
C VAL A 123 -2.93 4.70 11.34
N PRO A 124 -3.26 3.45 11.70
CA PRO A 124 -2.88 2.89 13.00
C PRO A 124 -1.39 2.56 13.04
N ALA A 125 -0.80 2.52 14.24
CA ALA A 125 0.61 2.18 14.45
C ALA A 125 1.00 0.81 13.89
N ALA A 126 0.05 -0.14 13.83
CA ALA A 126 0.25 -1.43 13.18
C ALA A 126 0.77 -1.33 11.73
N THR A 127 0.46 -0.24 11.01
CA THR A 127 0.97 0.00 9.65
C THR A 127 2.47 0.30 9.61
N TYR A 128 3.08 0.65 10.74
CA TYR A 128 4.52 0.89 10.89
C TYR A 128 5.30 -0.38 11.23
N LEU A 129 4.63 -1.53 11.33
CA LEU A 129 5.25 -2.82 11.56
C LEU A 129 5.25 -3.63 10.25
N SER A 130 6.43 -4.09 9.82
CA SER A 130 6.60 -5.00 8.69
C SER A 130 7.02 -6.36 9.25
N VAL A 131 6.17 -7.38 9.12
CA VAL A 131 6.45 -8.72 9.66
C VAL A 131 6.74 -9.69 8.51
N VAL A 132 7.86 -10.41 8.60
CA VAL A 132 8.25 -11.44 7.63
C VAL A 132 8.43 -12.75 8.38
N GLN A 133 7.84 -13.83 7.86
CA GLN A 133 8.10 -15.18 8.34
C GLN A 133 8.98 -15.91 7.34
N ILE A 134 10.06 -16.52 7.83
CA ILE A 134 10.97 -17.32 7.02
C ILE A 134 10.77 -18.76 7.45
N SER A 135 10.29 -19.61 6.54
CA SER A 135 10.25 -21.05 6.78
C SER A 135 11.67 -21.63 6.72
N ALA A 136 11.92 -22.69 7.50
CA ALA A 136 13.23 -23.33 7.59
C ALA A 136 13.65 -24.07 6.29
N ASP A 137 12.83 -24.02 5.24
CA ASP A 137 13.03 -24.70 3.96
C ASP A 137 13.90 -23.90 2.98
N GLY A 138 14.91 -23.18 3.47
CA GLY A 138 16.20 -22.86 2.82
C GLY A 138 16.24 -22.43 1.34
N SER A 139 15.13 -22.02 0.73
CA SER A 139 15.09 -21.73 -0.71
C SER A 139 15.63 -20.33 -1.00
N GLN A 140 16.44 -20.19 -2.06
CA GLN A 140 17.03 -18.91 -2.50
C GLN A 140 16.01 -17.77 -2.67
N HIS A 141 14.74 -18.10 -2.87
CA HIS A 141 13.64 -17.13 -2.98
C HIS A 141 13.36 -16.37 -1.66
N HIS A 142 13.70 -16.95 -0.50
CA HIS A 142 13.53 -16.30 0.81
C HIS A 142 14.49 -15.13 1.01
N ASP A 143 15.75 -15.27 0.62
CA ASP A 143 16.77 -14.23 0.81
C ASP A 143 16.44 -12.97 0.01
N GLN A 144 15.99 -13.16 -1.24
CA GLN A 144 15.58 -12.06 -2.10
C GLN A 144 14.31 -11.36 -1.58
N THR A 145 13.31 -12.15 -1.15
CA THR A 145 12.08 -11.62 -0.55
C THR A 145 12.37 -10.82 0.73
N LEU A 146 13.25 -11.34 1.59
CA LEU A 146 13.66 -10.66 2.81
C LEU A 146 14.42 -9.37 2.52
N ALA A 147 15.34 -9.39 1.54
CA ALA A 147 16.08 -8.20 1.13
C ALA A 147 15.12 -7.10 0.65
N PHE A 148 14.12 -7.46 -0.14
CA PHE A 148 13.06 -6.54 -0.58
C PHE A 148 12.25 -5.98 0.58
N LYS A 149 11.80 -6.83 1.51
CA LYS A 149 11.05 -6.38 2.69
C LYS A 149 11.87 -5.47 3.60
N ARG A 150 13.18 -5.72 3.70
CA ARG A 150 14.11 -4.84 4.43
C ARG A 150 14.24 -3.49 3.76
N ALA A 151 14.44 -3.46 2.44
CA ALA A 151 14.52 -2.22 1.68
C ALA A 151 13.21 -1.40 1.76
N ASP A 152 12.05 -2.06 1.68
CA ASP A 152 10.74 -1.40 1.85
C ASP A 152 10.59 -0.81 3.24
N ALA A 153 10.86 -1.60 4.28
CA ALA A 153 10.74 -1.14 5.65
C ALA A 153 11.65 0.07 5.93
N GLU A 154 12.87 0.05 5.38
CA GLU A 154 13.80 1.19 5.46
C GLU A 154 13.25 2.42 4.74
N ALA A 155 12.82 2.28 3.48
CA ALA A 155 12.26 3.38 2.68
C ALA A 155 11.02 4.01 3.33
N MET A 156 10.18 3.19 3.94
CA MET A 156 8.92 3.59 4.59
C MET A 156 9.09 3.99 6.07
N GLY A 157 10.29 3.87 6.63
CA GLY A 157 10.56 4.13 8.05
C GLY A 157 9.85 3.17 9.02
N GLN A 158 9.52 1.95 8.57
CA GLN A 158 8.85 0.91 9.35
C GLN A 158 9.82 0.10 10.22
N ARG A 159 9.30 -0.51 11.28
CA ARG A 159 9.98 -1.53 12.08
C ARG A 159 9.83 -2.90 11.40
N LEU A 160 10.92 -3.48 10.91
CA LEU A 160 10.95 -4.85 10.41
C LEU A 160 11.10 -5.84 11.56
N LEU A 161 10.22 -6.85 11.61
CA LEU A 161 10.28 -7.98 12.52
C LEU A 161 10.30 -9.29 11.72
N ILE A 162 11.21 -10.20 12.07
CA ILE A 162 11.44 -11.43 11.30
C ILE A 162 11.18 -12.64 12.21
N LYS A 163 10.18 -13.46 11.88
CA LYS A 163 9.91 -14.73 12.53
C LYS A 163 10.69 -15.85 11.84
N GLN A 164 11.60 -16.48 12.56
CA GLN A 164 12.43 -17.59 12.09
C GLN A 164 12.23 -18.83 12.97
N HIS A 165 12.90 -18.85 14.12
CA HIS A 165 12.97 -20.01 15.03
C HIS A 165 12.52 -19.68 16.45
N GLN A 166 12.05 -18.44 16.70
CA GLN A 166 11.61 -18.02 18.01
C GLN A 166 10.48 -18.91 18.53
N GLY A 167 10.56 -19.26 19.82
CA GLY A 167 9.43 -19.86 20.53
C GLY A 167 8.29 -18.85 20.71
N ASP A 168 7.08 -19.32 20.99
CA ASP A 168 5.89 -18.43 21.06
C ASP A 168 6.05 -17.28 22.07
N ILE A 169 6.65 -17.53 23.24
CA ILE A 169 6.86 -16.52 24.27
C ILE A 169 7.87 -15.45 23.81
N GLU A 170 8.98 -15.88 23.20
CA GLU A 170 10.01 -14.97 22.67
C GLU A 170 9.41 -14.11 21.54
N TRP A 171 8.63 -14.74 20.65
CA TRP A 171 7.92 -14.05 19.59
C TRP A 171 6.94 -13.00 20.11
N GLU A 172 6.15 -13.33 21.14
CA GLU A 172 5.21 -12.39 21.76
C GLU A 172 5.94 -11.18 22.37
N GLN A 173 7.09 -11.40 23.01
CA GLN A 173 7.90 -10.32 23.57
C GLN A 173 8.48 -9.41 22.48
N GLU A 174 9.13 -9.99 21.46
CA GLU A 174 9.68 -9.22 20.33
C GLU A 174 8.60 -8.42 19.58
N LEU A 175 7.42 -9.03 19.40
CA LEU A 175 6.27 -8.37 18.78
C LEU A 175 5.77 -7.19 19.63
N ALA A 176 5.68 -7.36 20.95
CA ALA A 176 5.25 -6.29 21.84
C ALA A 176 6.22 -5.10 21.83
N GLU A 177 7.53 -5.36 21.84
CA GLU A 177 8.56 -4.31 21.71
C GLU A 177 8.50 -3.63 20.34
N ALA A 178 8.34 -4.40 19.26
CA ALA A 178 8.24 -3.86 17.91
C ALA A 178 7.00 -2.99 17.72
N LEU A 179 5.88 -3.33 18.37
CA LEU A 179 4.66 -2.51 18.37
C LEU A 179 4.85 -1.17 19.11
N GLN A 180 5.65 -1.14 20.18
CA GLN A 180 6.00 0.12 20.86
C GLN A 180 6.84 1.03 19.95
N ASP A 181 7.85 0.48 19.26
CA ASP A 181 8.64 1.23 18.28
C ASP A 181 7.76 1.72 17.11
N ALA A 182 6.83 0.89 16.64
CA ALA A 182 5.87 1.26 15.60
C ALA A 182 4.94 2.40 16.02
N GLU A 183 4.51 2.45 17.29
CA GLU A 183 3.71 3.55 17.83
C GLU A 183 4.50 4.87 17.85
N VAL A 184 5.75 4.84 18.31
CA VAL A 184 6.63 6.03 18.31
C VAL A 184 6.77 6.57 16.88
N ARG A 185 7.10 5.70 15.92
CA ARG A 185 7.24 6.07 14.50
C ARG A 185 5.94 6.63 13.91
N CYS A 186 4.80 6.04 14.27
CA CYS A 186 3.49 6.49 13.82
C CYS A 186 3.20 7.93 14.31
N VAL A 187 3.46 8.21 15.58
CA VAL A 187 3.30 9.54 16.18
C VAL A 187 4.25 10.55 15.55
N GLU A 188 5.53 10.21 15.42
CA GLU A 188 6.55 11.07 14.79
C GLU A 188 6.19 11.42 13.35
N ASN A 189 5.65 10.46 12.60
CA ASN A 189 5.18 10.69 11.24
C ASN A 189 3.74 11.25 11.16
N GLN A 190 3.17 11.69 12.28
CA GLN A 190 1.86 12.32 12.39
C GLN A 190 0.70 11.44 11.88
N HIS A 191 0.77 10.13 12.13
CA HIS A 191 -0.20 9.13 11.69
C HIS A 191 -0.43 9.12 10.17
N ARG A 192 0.57 9.51 9.37
CA ARG A 192 0.50 9.40 7.91
C ARG A 192 0.79 7.98 7.46
N ALA A 193 0.42 7.61 6.23
CA ALA A 193 0.77 6.31 5.69
C ALA A 193 2.31 6.18 5.49
N PRO A 194 2.96 5.13 6.02
CA PRO A 194 4.42 4.99 5.94
C PRO A 194 4.93 4.75 4.51
N TRP A 195 4.11 4.19 3.62
CA TRP A 195 4.43 4.06 2.20
C TRP A 195 4.40 5.40 1.43
N GLY A 196 3.94 6.47 2.06
CA GLY A 196 3.90 7.81 1.46
C GLY A 196 2.72 8.03 0.51
N CYS A 197 2.69 9.20 -0.10
CA CYS A 197 1.67 9.61 -1.08
C CYS A 197 2.24 10.31 -2.31
N GLN A 198 3.55 10.19 -2.54
CA GLN A 198 4.18 10.73 -3.75
C GLN A 198 3.59 10.11 -5.02
N TRP A 199 3.29 8.80 -4.99
CA TRP A 199 2.66 8.08 -6.09
C TRP A 199 1.39 8.80 -6.60
N PHE A 200 0.58 9.36 -5.69
CA PHE A 200 -0.67 10.02 -6.08
C PHE A 200 -0.40 11.35 -6.79
N GLU A 201 0.61 12.10 -6.36
CA GLU A 201 0.98 13.35 -7.01
C GLU A 201 1.55 13.08 -8.41
N ASP A 202 2.43 12.09 -8.55
CA ASP A 202 3.03 11.72 -9.84
C ASP A 202 1.94 11.21 -10.81
N TRP A 203 1.07 10.32 -10.32
CA TRP A 203 -0.11 9.86 -11.06
C TRP A 203 -1.00 11.02 -11.50
N LYS A 204 -1.33 11.94 -10.58
CA LYS A 204 -2.17 13.10 -10.87
C LYS A 204 -1.55 13.97 -11.97
N GLN A 205 -0.25 14.23 -11.90
CA GLN A 205 0.46 15.00 -12.94
C GLN A 205 0.39 14.31 -14.31
N ASN A 206 0.49 12.98 -14.35
CA ASN A 206 0.33 12.20 -15.57
C ASN A 206 -1.11 12.29 -16.12
N VAL A 207 -2.12 12.19 -15.25
CA VAL A 207 -3.53 12.36 -15.63
C VAL A 207 -3.81 13.77 -16.16
N ASP A 208 -3.33 14.80 -15.47
CA ASP A 208 -3.49 16.20 -15.90
C ASP A 208 -2.89 16.40 -17.28
N ARG A 209 -1.71 15.81 -17.54
CA ARG A 209 -1.06 15.89 -18.84
C ARG A 209 -1.83 15.12 -19.92
N ALA A 210 -2.34 13.92 -19.63
CA ALA A 210 -3.17 13.16 -20.58
C ALA A 210 -4.45 13.92 -20.93
N ALA A 211 -5.09 14.56 -19.94
CA ALA A 211 -6.28 15.38 -20.14
C ALA A 211 -5.98 16.65 -20.97
N GLN A 212 -4.83 17.30 -20.74
CA GLN A 212 -4.36 18.44 -21.56
C GLN A 212 -4.11 18.04 -23.01
N LEU A 213 -3.68 16.79 -23.24
CA LEU A 213 -3.50 16.21 -24.59
C LEU A 213 -4.81 15.68 -25.18
N HIS A 214 -5.93 15.86 -24.49
CA HIS A 214 -7.26 15.39 -24.91
C HIS A 214 -7.34 13.88 -25.16
N GLN A 215 -6.56 13.10 -24.40
CA GLN A 215 -6.60 11.65 -24.46
C GLN A 215 -7.88 11.12 -23.81
N THR A 216 -8.44 10.05 -24.37
CA THR A 216 -9.52 9.30 -23.73
C THR A 216 -8.94 8.59 -22.52
N LEU A 217 -9.51 8.82 -21.34
CA LEU A 217 -9.05 8.21 -20.10
C LEU A 217 -9.73 6.86 -19.88
N HIS A 218 -8.98 5.83 -19.50
CA HIS A 218 -9.46 4.46 -19.30
C HIS A 218 -9.21 3.98 -17.87
N VAL A 219 -10.24 3.42 -17.26
CA VAL A 219 -10.20 2.78 -15.93
C VAL A 219 -10.55 1.30 -16.10
N PHE A 220 -9.63 0.42 -15.71
CA PHE A 220 -9.87 -1.02 -15.69
C PHE A 220 -10.23 -1.47 -14.26
N CYS A 221 -11.39 -2.10 -14.12
CA CYS A 221 -11.87 -2.69 -12.88
C CYS A 221 -11.52 -4.18 -12.82
N PHE A 222 -11.65 -4.79 -11.65
CA PHE A 222 -11.60 -6.25 -11.50
C PHE A 222 -12.68 -6.95 -12.33
N GLU A 223 -12.44 -8.22 -12.62
CA GLU A 223 -13.33 -9.12 -13.34
C GLU A 223 -14.75 -9.09 -12.75
N ASP A 224 -15.72 -8.99 -13.66
CA ASP A 224 -17.17 -8.88 -13.43
C ASP A 224 -17.57 -7.74 -12.47
N SER A 225 -16.71 -6.73 -12.32
CA SER A 225 -16.87 -5.69 -11.29
C SER A 225 -16.88 -4.26 -11.85
N LYS A 226 -17.05 -4.11 -13.16
CA LYS A 226 -17.22 -2.83 -13.85
C LYS A 226 -18.27 -1.95 -13.17
N GLY A 227 -17.93 -0.68 -12.92
CA GLY A 227 -18.81 0.30 -12.27
C GLY A 227 -19.02 0.11 -10.76
N SER A 228 -18.40 -0.90 -10.14
CA SER A 228 -18.54 -1.20 -8.70
C SER A 228 -17.36 -0.67 -7.88
N GLY A 229 -17.57 -0.38 -6.60
CA GLY A 229 -16.48 -0.01 -5.66
C GLY A 229 -16.06 1.45 -5.64
N LYS A 230 -16.73 2.32 -6.40
CA LYS A 230 -16.47 3.77 -6.35
C LYS A 230 -16.89 4.35 -5.01
N MET A 231 -16.19 5.40 -4.60
CA MET A 231 -16.58 6.18 -3.43
C MET A 231 -16.31 7.67 -3.62
N PRO A 232 -17.09 8.55 -2.99
CA PRO A 232 -16.83 9.98 -3.00
C PRO A 232 -15.45 10.32 -2.42
N TRP A 233 -14.77 11.29 -3.03
CA TRP A 233 -13.45 11.77 -2.62
C TRP A 233 -13.41 12.20 -1.15
N GLU A 234 -14.46 12.85 -0.67
CA GLU A 234 -14.61 13.39 0.68
C GLU A 234 -14.69 12.28 1.74
N LEU A 235 -15.12 11.09 1.34
CA LEU A 235 -15.22 9.92 2.22
C LEU A 235 -13.94 9.10 2.24
N LEU A 236 -12.95 9.39 1.40
CA LEU A 236 -11.71 8.61 1.34
C LEU A 236 -11.03 8.55 2.70
N ALA A 237 -10.94 9.64 3.46
CA ALA A 237 -10.30 9.63 4.78
C ALA A 237 -11.08 8.85 5.86
N ASN A 238 -12.33 8.47 5.60
CA ASN A 238 -13.18 7.76 6.56
C ASN A 238 -12.92 6.25 6.48
N GLU A 239 -12.31 5.70 7.53
CA GLU A 239 -11.95 4.28 7.60
C GLU A 239 -13.14 3.34 7.41
N ARG A 240 -14.27 3.62 8.07
CA ARG A 240 -15.48 2.80 7.95
C ARG A 240 -16.02 2.82 6.53
N ALA A 241 -16.09 4.00 5.90
CA ALA A 241 -16.57 4.13 4.53
C ALA A 241 -15.65 3.39 3.55
N ARG A 242 -14.32 3.52 3.69
CA ARG A 242 -13.35 2.76 2.89
C ARG A 242 -13.51 1.26 3.07
N HIS A 243 -13.66 0.80 4.31
CA HIS A 243 -13.81 -0.62 4.62
C HIS A 243 -15.09 -1.20 3.96
N GLU A 244 -16.21 -0.49 4.04
CA GLU A 244 -17.44 -0.91 3.39
C GLU A 244 -17.34 -0.86 1.86
N ALA A 245 -16.72 0.17 1.29
CA ALA A 245 -16.48 0.26 -0.15
C ALA A 245 -15.65 -0.95 -0.65
N ARG A 246 -14.59 -1.32 0.08
CA ARG A 246 -13.69 -2.43 -0.28
C ARG A 246 -14.36 -3.80 -0.31
N LYS A 247 -15.35 -4.07 0.55
CA LYS A 247 -16.03 -5.38 0.59
C LYS A 247 -16.71 -5.76 -0.72
N ASN A 248 -17.18 -4.77 -1.47
CA ASN A 248 -17.92 -4.95 -2.71
C ASN A 248 -17.23 -4.18 -3.86
N SER A 249 -15.90 -4.02 -3.79
CA SER A 249 -15.17 -3.15 -4.70
C SER A 249 -14.72 -3.87 -5.96
N GLY A 250 -14.99 -3.26 -7.12
CA GLY A 250 -14.32 -3.58 -8.38
C GLY A 250 -12.96 -2.91 -8.55
N LEU A 251 -12.52 -2.14 -7.56
CA LEU A 251 -11.29 -1.35 -7.58
C LEU A 251 -10.34 -1.80 -6.46
N GLY A 252 -9.04 -1.82 -6.78
CA GLY A 252 -7.96 -1.95 -5.80
C GLY A 252 -7.80 -0.72 -4.89
N ALA A 253 -6.96 -0.86 -3.86
CA ALA A 253 -6.81 0.16 -2.82
C ALA A 253 -6.33 1.53 -3.33
N SER A 254 -5.37 1.57 -4.27
CA SER A 254 -4.95 2.81 -4.93
C SER A 254 -6.02 3.31 -5.91
N GLN A 255 -6.60 2.40 -6.69
CA GLN A 255 -7.62 2.70 -7.69
C GLN A 255 -8.83 3.42 -7.10
N THR A 256 -9.25 3.06 -5.89
CA THR A 256 -10.34 3.76 -5.19
C THR A 256 -10.07 5.26 -5.07
N ALA A 257 -8.82 5.65 -4.76
CA ALA A 257 -8.44 7.06 -4.64
C ALA A 257 -8.30 7.74 -6.01
N GLU A 258 -7.75 7.03 -7.00
CA GLU A 258 -7.60 7.49 -8.38
C GLU A 258 -8.98 7.83 -8.98
N VAL A 259 -9.92 6.89 -8.95
CA VAL A 259 -11.27 7.07 -9.53
C VAL A 259 -12.06 8.13 -8.78
N ALA A 260 -11.99 8.14 -7.44
CA ALA A 260 -12.63 9.18 -6.64
C ALA A 260 -12.11 10.59 -6.99
N TYR A 261 -10.82 10.71 -7.30
CA TYR A 261 -10.24 11.98 -7.73
C TYR A 261 -10.77 12.41 -9.10
N LEU A 262 -10.78 11.49 -10.08
CA LEU A 262 -11.32 11.77 -11.43
C LEU A 262 -12.76 12.26 -11.37
N ASP A 263 -13.59 11.60 -10.57
CA ASP A 263 -14.99 11.98 -10.34
C ASP A 263 -15.09 13.38 -9.71
N LYS A 264 -14.28 13.66 -8.68
CA LYS A 264 -14.25 14.95 -7.97
C LYS A 264 -13.88 16.11 -8.89
N VAL A 265 -12.89 15.94 -9.77
CA VAL A 265 -12.47 17.00 -10.70
C VAL A 265 -13.30 17.05 -11.99
N GLY A 266 -14.25 16.12 -12.17
CA GLY A 266 -15.14 16.08 -13.32
C GLY A 266 -14.48 15.60 -14.61
N LEU A 267 -13.40 14.82 -14.52
CA LEU A 267 -12.77 14.21 -15.69
C LEU A 267 -13.58 12.99 -16.15
N SER A 268 -13.95 12.97 -17.43
CA SER A 268 -14.64 11.82 -18.04
C SER A 268 -13.66 10.70 -18.35
N TYR A 269 -14.08 9.46 -18.12
CA TYR A 269 -13.31 8.26 -18.43
C TYR A 269 -14.23 7.13 -18.89
N VAL A 270 -13.66 6.16 -19.59
CA VAL A 270 -14.33 4.93 -20.00
C VAL A 270 -13.93 3.82 -19.03
N GLU A 271 -14.92 3.17 -18.43
CA GLU A 271 -14.70 2.00 -17.57
C GLU A 271 -14.70 0.71 -18.39
N HIS A 272 -13.82 -0.20 -18.01
CA HIS A 272 -13.62 -1.50 -18.63
C HIS A 272 -13.55 -2.57 -17.57
N ASP A 273 -14.02 -3.77 -17.90
CA ASP A 273 -13.60 -4.95 -17.18
C ASP A 273 -12.15 -5.30 -17.56
N ILE A 274 -11.37 -5.84 -16.62
CA ILE A 274 -10.00 -6.29 -16.91
C ILE A 274 -9.94 -7.33 -18.03
N MET A 275 -10.99 -8.14 -18.21
CA MET A 275 -11.07 -9.13 -19.27
C MET A 275 -11.12 -8.48 -20.68
N GLU A 276 -11.47 -7.18 -20.77
CA GLU A 276 -11.46 -6.41 -22.01
C GLU A 276 -10.05 -5.91 -22.39
N PHE A 277 -9.05 -6.05 -21.49
CA PHE A 277 -7.75 -5.40 -21.66
C PHE A 277 -6.93 -5.94 -22.84
N GLU A 278 -6.93 -7.25 -23.10
CA GLU A 278 -6.18 -7.80 -24.24
C GLU A 278 -6.76 -7.33 -25.59
N ALA A 279 -8.08 -7.19 -25.67
CA ALA A 279 -8.75 -6.62 -26.84
C ALA A 279 -8.40 -5.13 -26.99
N PHE A 280 -8.36 -4.39 -25.88
CA PHE A 280 -7.90 -2.99 -25.84
C PHE A 280 -6.46 -2.83 -26.36
N LEU A 281 -5.54 -3.71 -25.95
CA LEU A 281 -4.17 -3.67 -26.45
C LEU A 281 -4.11 -3.97 -27.95
N SER A 282 -4.76 -5.05 -28.36
CA SER A 282 -4.74 -5.52 -29.75
C SER A 282 -5.25 -4.46 -30.73
N SER A 283 -6.24 -3.65 -30.33
CA SER A 283 -6.80 -2.60 -31.18
C SER A 283 -5.90 -1.37 -31.35
N ARG A 284 -4.75 -1.30 -30.65
CA ARG A 284 -3.83 -0.15 -30.64
C ARG A 284 -2.44 -0.51 -31.18
N THR A 285 -2.13 -1.79 -31.28
CA THR A 285 -0.89 -2.32 -31.86
C THR A 285 -1.00 -2.64 -33.36
N THR A 286 -2.20 -2.54 -33.94
CA THR A 286 -2.46 -2.71 -35.39
C THR A 286 -2.57 -1.37 -36.11
#